data_AF-A0A8C0Z0M2-F1
#
_entry.id   AF-A0A8C0Z0M2-F1
#
_cell.length_a   1.000
_cell.length_b   1.000
_cell.length_c   1.000
_cell.angle_alpha   90.00
_cell.angle_beta   90.00
_cell.angle_gamma   90.00
#
_symmetry.space_group_name_H-M   'P 1'
#
loop_
_entity.id
_entity.type
_entity.pdbx_description
1 polymer ?
#
loop_
_entity_poly.entity_id
_entity_poly.type
_entity_poly.pdbx_seq_one_letter_code
_entity_poly.pdbx_strand_id
1 'polypeptide(L)'
;MERWWQLLLGLWTVMPVWAGDELLNVCMKTKHHKREPGPEDKLYEEVGSSGQGERIRDAPLCREDCEQWWEDCRTSYTCRSDWLGSWDWSREPLPAGAACRPFPRYFPTPAALCQRIWSGSFQASPARRGSGRCLQKWFEPARGNPNEAVARLFAARAPPPCSSVCLSSSHTSPECVPHCTDPVTGRAPEF
;
A
#
# COMPACT_ATOMS: atom_id res chain seq x y z
N MET A 1 -8.73 -53.78 15.82
CA MET A 1 -8.17 -52.58 16.47
C MET A 1 -7.29 -51.83 15.47
N GLU A 2 -7.81 -51.40 14.31
CA GLU A 2 -6.90 -50.87 13.27
C GLU A 2 -7.58 -49.79 12.40
N ARG A 3 -8.23 -48.79 13.02
CA ARG A 3 -8.90 -47.72 12.25
C ARG A 3 -9.05 -46.38 12.96
N TRP A 4 -8.36 -46.20 14.08
CA TRP A 4 -8.43 -44.97 14.89
C TRP A 4 -7.32 -43.97 14.53
N TRP A 5 -6.21 -44.44 13.96
CA TRP A 5 -5.08 -43.58 13.58
C TRP A 5 -5.30 -42.76 12.32
N GLN A 6 -6.26 -43.15 11.45
CA GLN A 6 -6.61 -42.35 10.28
C GLN A 6 -7.41 -41.08 10.64
N LEU A 7 -8.02 -41.03 11.83
CA LEU A 7 -8.70 -39.83 12.32
C LEU A 7 -7.74 -38.78 12.92
N LEU A 8 -6.53 -39.19 13.32
CA LEU A 8 -5.50 -38.26 13.84
C LEU A 8 -4.68 -37.59 12.73
N LEU A 9 -4.64 -38.17 11.52
CA LEU A 9 -3.92 -37.59 10.38
C LEU A 9 -4.76 -36.59 9.57
N GLY A 10 -6.09 -36.56 9.75
CA GLY A 10 -7.01 -35.69 9.00
C GLY A 10 -7.13 -34.26 9.52
N LEU A 11 -6.58 -33.95 10.71
CA LEU A 11 -6.71 -32.64 11.35
C LEU A 11 -5.50 -31.71 11.14
N TRP A 12 -4.49 -32.15 10.38
CA TRP A 12 -3.25 -31.38 10.14
C TRP A 12 -3.12 -30.79 8.72
N THR A 13 -4.07 -31.07 7.83
CA THR A 13 -3.99 -30.62 6.42
C THR A 13 -4.72 -29.32 6.12
N VAL A 14 -5.40 -28.72 7.09
CA VAL A 14 -5.93 -27.35 6.94
C VAL A 14 -4.89 -26.40 7.51
N MET A 15 -3.86 -26.09 6.72
CA MET A 15 -3.01 -24.94 7.01
C MET A 15 -3.94 -23.71 7.03
N PRO A 16 -4.04 -22.95 8.12
CA PRO A 16 -4.78 -21.70 8.12
C PRO A 16 -4.14 -20.80 7.06
N VAL A 17 -4.89 -20.45 6.01
CA VAL A 17 -4.52 -19.38 5.08
C VAL A 17 -4.46 -18.10 5.92
N TRP A 18 -3.29 -17.47 5.97
CA TRP A 18 -3.15 -16.19 6.66
C TRP A 18 -3.86 -15.13 5.80
N ALA A 19 -4.79 -14.38 6.36
CA ALA A 19 -5.51 -13.32 5.62
C ALA A 19 -4.57 -12.26 5.03
N GLY A 20 -3.34 -12.14 5.53
CA GLY A 20 -2.31 -11.25 4.98
C GLY A 20 -1.72 -11.72 3.65
N ASP A 21 -1.87 -12.98 3.26
CA ASP A 21 -1.26 -13.52 2.04
C ASP A 21 -1.86 -12.92 0.76
N GLU A 22 -3.12 -12.44 0.81
CA GLU A 22 -3.78 -11.76 -0.32
C GLU A 22 -3.15 -10.38 -0.64
N LEU A 23 -2.45 -9.77 0.33
CA LEU A 23 -1.78 -8.47 0.16
C LEU A 23 -0.33 -8.60 -0.31
N LEU A 24 0.19 -9.83 -0.44
CA LEU A 24 1.58 -10.11 -0.78
C LEU A 24 1.71 -10.59 -2.23
N ASN A 25 2.79 -10.19 -2.90
CA ASN A 25 3.08 -10.59 -4.28
C ASN A 25 1.93 -10.31 -5.27
N VAL A 26 1.30 -9.16 -5.14
CA VAL A 26 0.23 -8.68 -6.04
C VAL A 26 0.65 -7.40 -6.75
N CYS A 27 0.05 -7.16 -7.91
CA CYS A 27 0.17 -5.88 -8.63
C CYS A 27 -1.10 -5.05 -8.43
N MET A 28 -0.91 -3.76 -8.18
CA MET A 28 -2.00 -2.79 -8.12
C MET A 28 -2.67 -2.69 -9.49
N LYS A 29 -4.00 -2.72 -9.54
CA LYS A 29 -4.76 -2.58 -10.79
C LYS A 29 -4.73 -1.14 -11.28
N THR A 30 -3.88 -0.85 -12.25
CA THR A 30 -3.83 0.47 -12.90
C THR A 30 -3.61 0.34 -14.40
N LYS A 31 -3.57 1.50 -15.08
CA LYS A 31 -3.36 1.59 -16.53
C LYS A 31 -2.07 0.93 -17.03
N HIS A 32 -1.02 0.85 -16.21
CA HIS A 32 0.32 0.43 -16.65
C HIS A 32 0.94 -0.66 -15.78
N HIS A 33 0.16 -1.29 -14.92
CA HIS A 33 0.64 -2.44 -14.14
C HIS A 33 0.26 -3.74 -14.83
N LYS A 34 1.13 -4.74 -14.73
CA LYS A 34 0.77 -6.13 -15.05
C LYS A 34 -0.35 -6.61 -14.13
N ARG A 35 -1.01 -7.69 -14.53
CA ARG A 35 -1.99 -8.38 -13.69
C ARG A 35 -1.33 -9.01 -12.46
N GLU A 36 -0.16 -9.63 -12.63
CA GLU A 36 0.57 -10.35 -11.59
C GLU A 36 2.09 -10.10 -11.71
N PRO A 37 2.84 -10.16 -10.59
CA PRO A 37 4.29 -10.06 -10.63
C PRO A 37 4.92 -11.23 -11.39
N GLY A 38 6.06 -10.95 -12.01
CA GLY A 38 6.86 -11.95 -12.73
C GLY A 38 8.15 -11.32 -13.23
N PRO A 39 9.17 -12.13 -13.59
CA PRO A 39 10.43 -11.64 -14.13
C PRO A 39 10.20 -10.72 -15.33
N GLU A 40 10.91 -9.59 -15.36
CA GLU A 40 10.97 -8.68 -16.50
C GLU A 40 12.40 -8.62 -16.98
N ASP A 41 12.72 -9.39 -18.02
CA ASP A 41 14.08 -9.39 -18.59
C ASP A 41 14.42 -8.03 -19.23
N LYS A 42 13.39 -7.22 -19.55
CA LYS A 42 13.49 -5.86 -20.11
C LYS A 42 12.43 -4.94 -19.50
N LEU A 43 12.86 -3.89 -18.81
CA LEU A 43 11.97 -3.02 -18.01
C LEU A 43 11.30 -1.87 -18.78
N TYR A 44 11.35 -1.85 -20.12
CA TYR A 44 10.91 -0.68 -20.93
C TYR A 44 9.66 -0.93 -21.81
N GLU A 45 8.83 -1.93 -21.49
CA GLU A 45 7.61 -2.18 -22.28
C GLU A 45 6.38 -1.41 -21.76
N GLU A 46 5.53 -0.95 -22.70
CA GLU A 46 4.27 -0.28 -22.42
C GLU A 46 3.19 -1.31 -22.03
N VAL A 47 2.72 -1.23 -20.79
CA VAL A 47 1.67 -2.11 -20.26
C VAL A 47 0.29 -1.43 -20.42
N GLY A 48 -0.69 -2.20 -20.91
CA GLY A 48 -2.01 -1.74 -21.38
C GLY A 48 -3.04 -1.38 -20.31
N SER A 49 -4.02 -0.56 -20.71
CA SER A 49 -4.96 0.13 -19.81
C SER A 49 -6.04 -0.74 -19.17
N SER A 50 -6.24 -0.61 -17.86
CA SER A 50 -7.51 -0.94 -17.19
C SER A 50 -8.03 0.29 -16.42
N GLY A 51 -9.37 0.45 -16.40
CA GLY A 51 -10.12 1.59 -15.83
C GLY A 51 -10.02 1.71 -14.30
N GLN A 52 -10.74 2.69 -13.71
CA GLN A 52 -10.64 3.19 -12.31
C GLN A 52 -9.62 2.45 -11.44
N GLY A 53 -8.37 2.95 -11.47
CA GLY A 53 -7.24 2.27 -10.89
C GLY A 53 -7.19 2.34 -9.38
N GLU A 54 -6.75 1.24 -8.78
CA GLU A 54 -6.26 1.20 -7.40
C GLU A 54 -5.09 2.21 -7.26
N ARG A 55 -4.84 2.68 -6.03
CA ARG A 55 -3.71 3.58 -5.74
C ARG A 55 -3.07 3.24 -4.41
N ILE A 56 -1.79 3.56 -4.30
CA ILE A 56 -1.06 3.49 -3.04
C ILE A 56 -1.53 4.65 -2.14
N ARG A 57 -1.63 4.37 -0.83
CA ARG A 57 -1.92 5.37 0.20
C ARG A 57 -1.09 5.07 1.44
N ASP A 58 -0.51 6.12 2.02
CA ASP A 58 0.23 6.11 3.28
C ASP A 58 1.37 5.07 3.33
N ALA A 59 1.96 4.72 2.19
CA ALA A 59 3.06 3.75 2.14
C ALA A 59 4.29 4.30 2.90
N PRO A 60 4.81 3.57 3.91
CA PRO A 60 5.78 4.11 4.85
C PRO A 60 7.18 4.19 4.23
N LEU A 61 7.55 5.32 3.62
CA LEU A 61 8.90 5.52 3.07
C LEU A 61 9.92 5.75 4.18
N CYS A 62 11.09 5.13 4.03
CA CYS A 62 12.18 5.29 4.99
C CYS A 62 12.64 6.74 5.10
N ARG A 63 13.08 7.11 6.31
CA ARG A 63 13.51 8.47 6.65
C ARG A 63 14.54 9.01 5.66
N GLU A 64 15.62 8.26 5.43
CA GLU A 64 16.71 8.68 4.54
C GLU A 64 16.24 8.85 3.08
N ASP A 65 15.27 8.05 2.62
CA ASP A 65 14.72 8.14 1.26
C ASP A 65 13.95 9.45 1.04
N CYS A 66 13.18 9.90 2.04
CA CYS A 66 12.49 11.19 1.99
C CYS A 66 13.48 12.36 2.16
N GLU A 67 14.46 12.26 3.09
CA GLU A 67 15.47 13.28 3.35
C GLU A 67 16.36 13.54 2.14
N GLN A 68 16.90 12.48 1.53
CA GLN A 68 17.77 12.60 0.35
C GLN A 68 17.01 13.17 -0.84
N TRP A 69 15.78 12.69 -1.10
CA TRP A 69 14.96 13.22 -2.19
C TRP A 69 14.68 14.72 -2.04
N TRP A 70 14.39 15.17 -0.81
CA TRP A 70 14.18 16.59 -0.54
C TRP A 70 15.45 17.42 -0.77
N GLU A 71 16.60 16.92 -0.31
CA GLU A 71 17.88 17.61 -0.48
C GLU A 71 18.28 17.72 -1.95
N ASP A 72 18.13 16.64 -2.73
CA ASP A 72 18.42 16.62 -4.17
C ASP A 72 17.55 17.63 -4.94
N CYS A 73 16.33 17.86 -4.47
CA CYS A 73 15.37 18.78 -5.09
C CYS A 73 15.44 20.21 -4.52
N ARG A 74 16.23 20.48 -3.49
CA ARG A 74 16.23 21.75 -2.74
C ARG A 74 16.46 22.99 -3.61
N THR A 75 17.29 22.87 -4.64
CA THR A 75 17.62 23.96 -5.58
C THR A 75 16.69 24.03 -6.80
N SER A 76 15.82 23.04 -6.97
CA SER A 76 14.82 22.99 -8.04
C SER A 76 13.66 23.95 -7.73
N TYR A 77 12.80 24.15 -8.73
CA TYR A 77 11.62 24.99 -8.64
C TYR A 77 10.36 24.17 -8.88
N THR A 78 9.30 24.53 -8.16
CA THR A 78 7.96 24.02 -8.41
C THR A 78 6.95 25.14 -8.23
N CYS A 79 5.73 24.91 -8.71
CA CYS A 79 4.65 25.88 -8.64
C CYS A 79 3.41 25.27 -7.96
N ARG A 80 3.54 24.03 -7.44
CA ARG A 80 2.47 23.27 -6.78
C ARG A 80 3.03 22.40 -5.66
N SER A 81 2.24 22.21 -4.61
CA SER A 81 2.55 21.34 -3.45
C SER A 81 1.88 19.97 -3.50
N ASP A 82 1.03 19.72 -4.49
CA ASP A 82 0.43 18.40 -4.78
C ASP A 82 0.36 18.26 -6.30
N TRP A 83 0.97 17.23 -6.85
CA TRP A 83 1.06 16.97 -8.28
C TRP A 83 0.11 15.88 -8.75
N LEU A 84 -0.55 15.13 -7.87
CA LEU A 84 -1.52 14.12 -8.27
C LEU A 84 -2.96 14.65 -8.15
N GLY A 85 -3.28 15.32 -7.06
CA GLY A 85 -4.62 15.81 -6.72
C GLY A 85 -4.98 17.15 -7.37
N SER A 86 -4.05 17.79 -8.09
CA SER A 86 -4.22 19.13 -8.66
C SER A 86 -4.46 19.15 -10.18
N TRP A 87 -4.79 18.01 -10.80
CA TRP A 87 -5.09 17.92 -12.23
C TRP A 87 -6.59 18.06 -12.50
N ASP A 88 -6.98 19.23 -12.98
CA ASP A 88 -8.13 19.35 -13.87
C ASP A 88 -7.61 19.23 -15.30
N TRP A 89 -7.86 18.09 -15.95
CA TRP A 89 -7.40 17.77 -17.31
C TRP A 89 -8.02 18.66 -18.39
N SER A 90 -8.95 19.56 -18.02
CA SER A 90 -9.65 20.44 -18.95
C SER A 90 -8.95 21.79 -19.20
N ARG A 91 -7.84 22.11 -18.49
CA ARG A 91 -7.09 23.37 -18.65
C ARG A 91 -5.58 23.17 -18.46
N GLU A 92 -4.79 23.33 -19.53
CA GLU A 92 -3.41 23.81 -19.36
C GLU A 92 -3.45 25.31 -18.97
N PRO A 93 -2.38 25.96 -18.45
CA PRO A 93 -1.20 25.58 -17.69
C PRO A 93 -1.42 25.93 -16.18
N LEU A 94 -0.35 26.05 -15.38
CA LEU A 94 -0.30 26.62 -14.02
C LEU A 94 -1.52 27.50 -13.63
N PRO A 95 -2.16 27.30 -12.44
CA PRO A 95 -3.23 28.18 -11.98
C PRO A 95 -2.81 29.64 -12.10
N ALA A 96 -3.67 30.51 -12.63
CA ALA A 96 -3.37 31.94 -12.74
C ALA A 96 -2.95 32.49 -11.36
N GLY A 97 -1.69 32.92 -11.24
CA GLY A 97 -1.09 33.40 -9.99
C GLY A 97 -0.22 32.39 -9.22
N ALA A 98 -0.08 31.13 -9.66
CA ALA A 98 0.84 30.17 -9.07
C ALA A 98 2.30 30.51 -9.44
N ALA A 99 2.93 31.41 -8.69
CA ALA A 99 4.33 31.75 -8.93
C ALA A 99 5.25 30.55 -8.64
N CYS A 100 6.03 30.11 -9.62
CA CYS A 100 7.04 29.08 -9.38
C CYS A 100 8.10 29.60 -8.40
N ARG A 101 8.37 28.83 -7.35
CA ARG A 101 9.33 29.16 -6.28
C ARG A 101 10.25 27.96 -6.03
N PRO A 102 11.39 28.17 -5.35
CA PRO A 102 12.23 27.05 -4.93
C PRO A 102 11.44 26.01 -4.14
N PHE A 103 11.77 24.74 -4.30
CA PHE A 103 11.10 23.61 -3.64
C PHE A 103 10.83 23.84 -2.15
N PRO A 104 11.78 24.37 -1.34
CA PRO A 104 11.54 24.63 0.09
C PRO A 104 10.35 25.56 0.40
N ARG A 105 9.91 26.39 -0.55
CA ARG A 105 8.71 27.24 -0.37
C ARG A 105 7.42 26.44 -0.44
N TYR A 106 7.36 25.41 -1.29
CA TYR A 106 6.20 24.54 -1.41
C TYR A 106 6.29 23.34 -0.47
N PHE A 107 7.50 22.88 -0.17
CA PHE A 107 7.83 21.71 0.63
C PHE A 107 8.84 22.08 1.73
N PRO A 108 8.38 22.64 2.87
CA PRO A 108 9.29 23.19 3.88
C PRO A 108 10.10 22.12 4.63
N THR A 109 9.69 20.86 4.60
CA THR A 109 10.39 19.74 5.23
C THR A 109 10.41 18.52 4.30
N PRO A 110 11.34 17.57 4.51
CA PRO A 110 11.36 16.31 3.77
C PRO A 110 10.05 15.54 3.84
N ALA A 111 9.44 15.46 5.04
CA ALA A 111 8.14 14.82 5.23
C ALA A 111 7.04 15.50 4.40
N ALA A 112 7.08 16.83 4.33
CA ALA A 112 6.09 17.60 3.58
C ALA A 112 6.20 17.38 2.06
N LEU A 113 7.40 17.11 1.52
CA LEU A 113 7.59 16.65 0.13
C LEU A 113 7.04 15.24 -0.03
N CYS A 114 7.55 14.30 0.77
CA CYS A 114 7.26 12.87 0.67
C CYS A 114 5.75 12.58 0.71
N GLN A 115 5.03 13.26 1.60
CA GLN A 115 3.60 13.05 1.82
C GLN A 115 2.70 13.75 0.79
N ARG A 116 3.01 14.99 0.40
CA ARG A 116 2.04 15.82 -0.33
C ARG A 116 2.19 15.79 -1.83
N ILE A 117 3.41 15.62 -2.36
CA ILE A 117 3.64 15.73 -3.81
C ILE A 117 2.82 14.72 -4.61
N TRP A 118 2.50 13.56 -4.04
CA TRP A 118 1.65 12.52 -4.64
C TRP A 118 0.36 12.28 -3.84
N SER A 119 -0.31 13.33 -3.34
CA SER A 119 -1.60 13.26 -2.62
C SER A 119 -1.71 12.19 -1.53
N GLY A 120 -0.69 12.06 -0.67
CA GLY A 120 -0.69 11.06 0.41
C GLY A 120 -0.46 9.63 -0.06
N SER A 121 0.16 9.41 -1.22
CA SER A 121 0.58 8.07 -1.64
C SER A 121 1.64 7.49 -0.69
N PHE A 122 2.51 8.34 -0.16
CA PHE A 122 3.57 7.94 0.76
C PHE A 122 3.44 8.65 2.11
N GLN A 123 3.84 7.98 3.17
CA GLN A 123 3.97 8.53 4.52
C GLN A 123 5.44 8.51 4.92
N ALA A 124 5.99 9.65 5.36
CA ALA A 124 7.34 9.70 5.90
C ALA A 124 7.42 8.92 7.23
N SER A 125 8.15 7.81 7.23
CA SER A 125 8.38 6.99 8.41
C SER A 125 9.53 7.54 9.24
N PRO A 126 9.47 7.51 10.58
CA PRO A 126 10.64 7.81 11.42
C PRO A 126 11.69 6.69 11.36
N ALA A 127 11.33 5.51 10.84
CA ALA A 127 12.22 4.37 10.75
C ALA A 127 13.31 4.60 9.69
N ARG A 128 14.52 4.16 10.02
CA ARG A 128 15.68 4.23 9.12
C ARG A 128 15.68 3.07 8.12
N ARG A 129 16.40 3.25 7.02
CA ARG A 129 16.71 2.18 6.06
C ARG A 129 17.28 0.95 6.77
N GLY A 130 16.91 -0.24 6.29
CA GLY A 130 17.33 -1.52 6.88
C GLY A 130 16.63 -1.92 8.17
N SER A 131 15.75 -1.09 8.74
CA SER A 131 14.99 -1.43 9.97
C SER A 131 13.92 -2.51 9.80
N GLY A 132 13.55 -2.84 8.56
CA GLY A 132 12.41 -3.71 8.25
C GLY A 132 11.05 -3.08 8.54
N ARG A 133 10.97 -1.77 8.81
CA ARG A 133 9.75 -1.05 9.20
C ARG A 133 9.32 0.06 8.24
N CYS A 134 10.02 0.19 7.12
CA CYS A 134 9.76 1.19 6.09
C CYS A 134 10.22 0.68 4.73
N LEU A 135 9.56 1.13 3.68
CA LEU A 135 9.88 0.85 2.29
C LEU A 135 11.02 1.75 1.81
N GLN A 136 11.95 1.16 1.08
CA GLN A 136 13.05 1.83 0.40
C GLN A 136 12.67 2.03 -1.07
N LYS A 137 12.73 3.29 -1.54
CA LYS A 137 12.43 3.63 -2.95
C LYS A 137 13.55 3.18 -3.89
N TRP A 138 14.76 3.09 -3.36
CA TRP A 138 15.97 2.76 -4.10
C TRP A 138 16.79 1.78 -3.28
N PHE A 139 17.29 0.69 -3.88
CA PHE A 139 18.14 -0.31 -3.23
C PHE A 139 18.96 -1.05 -4.30
N GLU A 140 20.07 -1.65 -3.88
CA GLU A 140 20.95 -2.44 -4.75
C GLU A 140 20.34 -3.82 -5.04
N PRO A 141 19.97 -4.17 -6.29
CA PRO A 141 19.31 -5.44 -6.59
C PRO A 141 20.16 -6.66 -6.21
N ALA A 142 21.49 -6.55 -6.30
CA ALA A 142 22.41 -7.64 -5.93
C ALA A 142 22.33 -8.05 -4.45
N ARG A 143 21.75 -7.20 -3.59
CA ARG A 143 21.56 -7.46 -2.15
C ARG A 143 20.14 -7.95 -1.82
N GLY A 144 19.31 -8.19 -2.83
CA GLY A 144 17.90 -8.55 -2.68
C GLY A 144 17.00 -7.34 -2.38
N ASN A 145 15.69 -7.57 -2.49
CA ASN A 145 14.68 -6.53 -2.26
C ASN A 145 14.34 -6.42 -0.76
N PRO A 146 14.72 -5.34 -0.06
CA PRO A 146 14.45 -5.18 1.37
C PRO A 146 12.96 -4.95 1.67
N ASN A 147 12.15 -4.62 0.67
CA ASN A 147 10.74 -4.28 0.85
C ASN A 147 9.85 -5.52 1.02
N GLU A 148 10.31 -6.71 0.63
CA GLU A 148 9.51 -7.94 0.81
C GLU A 148 9.22 -8.21 2.29
N ALA A 149 10.23 -8.11 3.15
CA ALA A 149 10.06 -8.32 4.59
C ALA A 149 9.17 -7.24 5.22
N VAL A 150 9.24 -6.01 4.71
CA VAL A 150 8.39 -4.89 5.14
C VAL A 150 6.94 -5.17 4.74
N ALA A 151 6.68 -5.57 3.50
CA ALA A 151 5.34 -5.91 3.05
C ALA A 151 4.72 -7.03 3.90
N ARG A 152 5.48 -8.10 4.16
CA ARG A 152 5.06 -9.21 5.05
C ARG A 152 4.71 -8.70 6.46
N LEU A 153 5.53 -7.81 7.03
CA LEU A 153 5.28 -7.24 8.36
C LEU A 153 3.94 -6.47 8.44
N PHE A 154 3.64 -5.67 7.43
CA PHE A 154 2.41 -4.87 7.40
C PHE A 154 1.18 -5.71 7.05
N ALA A 155 1.32 -6.68 6.12
CA ALA A 155 0.24 -7.60 5.77
C ALA A 155 -0.18 -8.48 6.96
N ALA A 156 0.78 -8.98 7.76
CA ALA A 156 0.49 -9.74 8.96
C ALA A 156 -0.21 -8.93 10.07
N ARG A 157 -0.22 -7.59 9.96
CA ARG A 157 -0.89 -6.67 10.89
C ARG A 157 -2.18 -6.10 10.30
N ALA A 158 -2.53 -6.46 9.06
CA ALA A 158 -3.78 -6.03 8.47
C ALA A 158 -4.94 -6.65 9.27
N PRO A 159 -5.97 -5.88 9.62
CA PRO A 159 -7.16 -6.44 10.24
C PRO A 159 -7.77 -7.50 9.32
N PRO A 160 -8.32 -8.59 9.87
CA PRO A 160 -8.97 -9.59 9.04
C PRO A 160 -10.14 -8.99 8.26
N PRO A 161 -10.47 -9.51 7.07
CA PRO A 161 -11.59 -9.01 6.28
C PRO A 161 -12.89 -9.14 7.09
N CYS A 162 -13.47 -8.01 7.48
CA CYS A 162 -14.76 -7.98 8.14
C CYS A 162 -15.85 -8.05 7.08
N SER A 163 -16.70 -9.08 7.15
CA SER A 163 -17.93 -9.13 6.35
C SER A 163 -19.07 -8.54 7.18
N SER A 164 -19.96 -7.76 6.57
CA SER A 164 -21.19 -7.29 7.23
C SER A 164 -22.32 -8.31 7.00
N VAL A 165 -22.83 -8.91 8.08
CA VAL A 165 -24.05 -9.73 8.02
C VAL A 165 -25.22 -8.81 8.34
N CYS A 166 -26.12 -8.65 7.37
CA CYS A 166 -27.34 -7.87 7.54
C CYS A 166 -28.51 -8.82 7.78
N LEU A 167 -29.18 -8.72 8.94
CA LEU A 167 -30.43 -9.45 9.16
C LEU A 167 -31.58 -8.63 8.58
N SER A 168 -32.29 -9.22 7.61
CA SER A 168 -33.49 -8.62 7.05
C SER A 168 -34.71 -8.98 7.90
N SER A 169 -35.29 -8.01 8.60
CA SER A 169 -36.63 -8.12 9.17
C SER A 169 -37.66 -7.47 8.24
N SER A 170 -38.85 -8.04 8.14
CA SER A 170 -39.91 -7.60 7.22
C SER A 170 -40.52 -6.22 7.54
N HIS A 171 -40.11 -5.56 8.62
CA HIS A 171 -40.74 -4.33 9.12
C HIS A 171 -39.79 -3.16 9.42
N THR A 172 -38.47 -3.30 9.24
CA THR A 172 -37.48 -2.24 9.52
C THR A 172 -36.30 -2.30 8.55
N SER A 173 -35.57 -1.18 8.39
CA SER A 173 -34.28 -1.17 7.68
C SER A 173 -33.34 -2.25 8.24
N PRO A 174 -32.59 -2.97 7.39
CA PRO A 174 -31.72 -4.05 7.83
C PRO A 174 -30.62 -3.53 8.76
N GLU A 175 -30.52 -4.11 9.95
CA GLU A 175 -29.38 -3.89 10.85
C GLU A 175 -28.21 -4.75 10.35
N CYS A 176 -27.13 -4.10 9.93
CA CYS A 176 -25.90 -4.75 9.51
C CYS A 176 -24.92 -4.78 10.67
N VAL A 177 -24.59 -5.99 11.14
CA VAL A 177 -23.60 -6.19 12.19
C VAL A 177 -22.26 -6.55 11.53
N PRO A 178 -21.15 -5.85 11.85
CA PRO A 178 -19.83 -6.23 11.38
C PRO A 178 -19.44 -7.57 12.00
N HIS A 179 -19.21 -8.56 11.14
CA HIS A 179 -18.75 -9.89 11.52
C HIS A 179 -17.26 -9.99 11.15
N CYS A 180 -16.41 -9.64 12.11
CA CYS A 180 -14.97 -9.79 12.00
C CYS A 180 -14.59 -11.13 12.64
N THR A 181 -14.18 -12.11 11.84
CA THR A 181 -13.66 -13.38 12.34
C THR A 181 -12.14 -13.34 12.32
N ASP A 182 -11.52 -13.67 13.45
CA ASP A 182 -10.09 -14.00 13.48
C ASP A 182 -9.86 -15.24 12.58
N PRO A 183 -8.98 -15.18 11.57
CA PRO A 183 -8.78 -16.26 10.61
C PRO A 183 -8.07 -17.48 11.21
N VAL A 184 -7.46 -17.34 12.40
CA VAL A 184 -6.77 -18.41 13.14
C VAL A 184 -7.73 -19.11 14.10
N THR A 185 -8.60 -18.37 14.78
CA THR A 185 -9.47 -18.94 15.83
C THR A 185 -10.94 -19.07 15.42
N GLY A 186 -11.36 -18.43 14.33
CA GLY A 186 -12.75 -18.34 13.90
C GLY A 186 -13.66 -17.60 14.90
N ARG A 187 -13.10 -17.01 15.95
CA ARG A 187 -13.84 -16.30 17.00
C ARG A 187 -13.89 -14.81 16.69
N ALA A 188 -14.95 -14.17 17.18
CA ALA A 188 -14.99 -12.72 17.28
C ALA A 188 -13.86 -12.26 18.22
N PRO A 189 -13.22 -11.11 17.96
CA PRO A 189 -12.26 -10.53 18.90
C PRO A 189 -12.97 -10.27 20.24
N GLU A 190 -12.43 -10.81 21.33
CA GLU A 190 -12.90 -10.49 22.68
C GLU A 190 -12.47 -9.06 23.01
N PHE A 191 -13.45 -8.20 23.29
CA PHE A 191 -13.25 -6.83 23.78
C PHE A 191 -13.18 -6.80 25.31
#